data_AF-A0A7J3FD18-F1
#
_entry.id   AF-A0A7J3FD18-F1
#
_cell.length_a   1.000
_cell.length_b   1.000
_cell.length_c   1.000
_cell.angle_alpha   90.00
_cell.angle_beta   90.00
_cell.angle_gamma   90.00
#
_symmetry.space_group_name_H-M   'P 1'
#
loop_
_entity.id
_entity.type
_entity.pdbx_description
1 polymer ?
#
loop_
_entity_poly.entity_id
_entity_poly.type
_entity_poly.pdbx_seq_one_letter_code
_entity_poly.pdbx_strand_id
1 'polypeptide(L)'
;ELHEFIEKGEDILVEGSQGFGLSLFHGTYPVVTSKDTTASTLAADVGLGPTEVDEVILVFKSYPTRVGLGPFPTEIPEEEAEKMGIVEYGTVTGRRRRVGRFDFEMARRAAMINGATPLVLTCLDRLFKFGPVQRFEDLPPQAKKFVEEVEEKVGVPVTLISTGPEIEHIIDLRAEKL
;
A
#
# COMPACT_ATOMS: atom_id res chain seq x y z
N GLU A 1 29.30 1.72 -5.82
CA GLU A 1 28.25 2.75 -5.76
C GLU A 1 27.27 2.52 -4.62
N LEU A 2 26.23 1.67 -4.72
CA LEU A 2 25.23 1.52 -3.63
C LEU A 2 25.85 1.14 -2.27
N HIS A 3 26.74 0.15 -2.25
CA HIS A 3 27.41 -0.30 -1.02
C HIS A 3 28.33 0.76 -0.40
N GLU A 4 28.82 1.75 -1.18
CA GLU A 4 29.62 2.84 -0.62
C GLU A 4 28.76 3.77 0.24
N PHE A 5 27.48 3.93 -0.08
CA PHE A 5 26.53 4.69 0.72
C PHE A 5 26.19 3.92 2.01
N ILE A 6 26.03 2.60 1.91
CA ILE A 6 25.84 1.70 3.08
C ILE A 6 27.04 1.80 4.03
N GLU A 7 28.27 1.71 3.50
CA GLU A 7 29.50 1.82 4.30
C GLU A 7 29.64 3.18 4.99
N LYS A 8 29.08 4.25 4.40
CA LYS A 8 29.03 5.59 4.99
C LYS A 8 27.90 5.77 6.00
N GLY A 9 27.00 4.80 6.14
CA GLY A 9 25.81 4.88 6.98
C GLY A 9 24.78 5.88 6.46
N GLU A 10 24.70 6.07 5.15
CA GLU A 10 23.68 6.91 4.52
C GLU A 10 22.36 6.12 4.30
N ASP A 11 21.23 6.80 4.42
CA ASP A 11 19.91 6.21 4.19
C ASP A 11 19.68 5.94 2.70
N ILE A 12 19.16 4.75 2.39
CA ILE A 12 18.83 4.33 1.02
C ILE A 12 17.35 3.99 0.95
N LEU A 13 16.63 4.68 0.06
CA LEU A 13 15.23 4.37 -0.24
C LEU A 13 15.14 3.66 -1.60
N VAL A 14 14.61 2.44 -1.58
CA VAL A 14 14.34 1.65 -2.79
C VAL A 14 12.84 1.65 -3.06
N GLU A 15 12.44 2.16 -4.22
CA GLU A 15 11.04 2.14 -4.66
C GLU A 15 10.76 0.93 -5.56
N GLY A 16 9.66 0.22 -5.26
CA GLY A 16 9.22 -0.94 -6.02
C GLY A 16 8.12 -0.66 -7.03
N SER A 17 8.05 -1.53 -8.04
CA SER A 17 6.85 -1.72 -8.85
C SER A 17 6.64 -3.22 -9.12
N GLN A 18 5.43 -3.75 -9.23
CA GLN A 18 4.10 -3.20 -8.98
C GLN A 18 3.61 -3.59 -7.57
N GLY A 19 2.32 -3.86 -7.37
CA GLY A 19 1.77 -4.36 -6.11
C GLY A 19 1.73 -5.89 -6.01
N PHE A 20 1.75 -6.43 -4.79
CA PHE A 20 1.79 -7.87 -4.48
C PHE A 20 0.78 -8.74 -5.27
N GLY A 21 -0.45 -8.25 -5.50
CA GLY A 21 -1.47 -9.00 -6.27
C GLY A 21 -1.09 -9.28 -7.73
N LEU A 22 -0.08 -8.59 -8.25
CA LEU A 22 0.47 -8.77 -9.59
C LEU A 22 1.80 -9.54 -9.60
N SER A 23 2.30 -10.01 -8.46
CA SER A 23 3.49 -10.86 -8.41
C SER A 23 3.34 -12.07 -9.33
N LEU A 24 4.38 -12.37 -10.12
CA LEU A 24 4.43 -13.55 -10.99
C LEU A 24 4.22 -14.86 -10.22
N PHE A 25 4.70 -14.94 -8.98
CA PHE A 25 4.67 -16.17 -8.18
C PHE A 25 3.49 -16.23 -7.19
N HIS A 26 3.10 -15.08 -6.63
CA HIS A 26 2.16 -15.04 -5.51
C HIS A 26 0.84 -14.34 -5.85
N GLY A 27 0.78 -13.65 -6.99
CA GLY A 27 -0.39 -12.96 -7.49
C GLY A 27 -1.42 -13.88 -8.15
N THR A 28 -2.38 -13.28 -8.84
CA THR A 28 -3.49 -14.00 -9.49
C THR A 28 -3.12 -14.52 -10.88
N TYR A 29 -2.17 -15.45 -10.98
CA TYR A 29 -1.73 -16.04 -12.26
C TYR A 29 -2.93 -16.62 -13.05
N PRO A 30 -3.02 -16.43 -14.38
CA PRO A 30 -2.05 -15.81 -15.29
C PRO A 30 -2.16 -14.28 -15.41
N VAL A 31 -3.06 -13.63 -14.66
CA VAL A 31 -3.29 -12.18 -14.77
C VAL A 31 -2.40 -11.43 -13.76
N VAL A 32 -1.10 -11.46 -14.04
CA VAL A 32 0.00 -10.93 -13.23
C VAL A 32 1.00 -10.19 -14.12
N THR A 33 1.99 -9.53 -13.53
CA THR A 33 3.12 -8.95 -14.26
C THR A 33 4.14 -10.05 -14.61
N SER A 34 5.16 -9.68 -15.39
CA SER A 34 6.18 -10.62 -15.88
C SER A 34 7.34 -10.88 -14.91
N LYS A 35 7.28 -10.34 -13.70
CA LYS A 35 8.30 -10.48 -12.65
C LYS A 35 7.62 -10.62 -11.29
N ASP A 36 8.31 -11.19 -10.32
CA ASP A 36 7.88 -11.02 -8.93
C ASP A 36 7.98 -9.55 -8.49
N THR A 37 7.13 -9.17 -7.53
CA THR A 37 7.00 -7.79 -7.04
C THR A 37 7.11 -7.74 -5.52
N THR A 38 7.73 -8.74 -4.89
CA THR A 38 7.98 -8.74 -3.45
C THR A 38 9.25 -7.97 -3.11
N ALA A 39 9.37 -7.53 -1.86
CA ALA A 39 10.52 -6.80 -1.32
C ALA A 39 11.85 -7.49 -1.61
N SER A 40 11.91 -8.82 -1.50
CA SER A 40 13.12 -9.59 -1.80
C SER A 40 13.57 -9.46 -3.26
N THR A 41 12.64 -9.47 -4.20
CA THR A 41 12.95 -9.25 -5.62
C THR A 41 13.39 -7.80 -5.86
N LEU A 42 12.77 -6.83 -5.18
CA LEU A 42 13.14 -5.42 -5.29
C LEU A 42 14.54 -5.15 -4.74
N ALA A 43 14.91 -5.77 -3.62
CA ALA A 43 16.27 -5.72 -3.09
C ALA A 43 17.27 -6.33 -4.09
N ALA A 44 16.94 -7.49 -4.66
CA ALA A 44 17.78 -8.13 -5.67
C ALA A 44 17.94 -7.28 -6.94
N ASP A 45 16.90 -6.55 -7.36
CA ASP A 45 16.96 -5.67 -8.54
C ASP A 45 18.02 -4.57 -8.42
N VAL A 46 18.27 -4.08 -7.20
CA VAL A 46 19.26 -3.04 -6.91
C VAL A 46 20.59 -3.59 -6.37
N GLY A 47 20.69 -4.93 -6.25
CA GLY A 47 21.90 -5.61 -5.78
C GLY A 47 22.12 -5.56 -4.27
N LEU A 48 21.05 -5.45 -3.48
CA LEU A 48 21.09 -5.54 -2.02
C LEU A 48 20.92 -7.00 -1.56
N GLY A 49 21.78 -7.42 -0.64
CA GLY A 49 21.59 -8.65 0.11
C GLY A 49 20.39 -8.55 1.05
N PRO A 50 19.69 -9.65 1.35
CA PRO A 50 18.53 -9.62 2.23
C PRO A 50 18.86 -9.21 3.68
N THR A 51 20.12 -9.36 4.10
CA THR A 51 20.60 -8.94 5.42
C THR A 51 20.93 -7.44 5.52
N GLU A 52 20.87 -6.73 4.38
CA GLU A 52 21.12 -5.28 4.30
C GLU A 52 19.81 -4.49 4.23
N VAL A 53 18.66 -5.16 4.35
CA VAL A 53 17.34 -4.53 4.34
C VAL A 53 16.83 -4.37 5.77
N ASP A 54 16.81 -3.13 6.26
CA ASP A 54 16.37 -2.82 7.62
C ASP A 54 14.84 -2.70 7.74
N GLU A 55 14.20 -2.05 6.77
CA GLU A 55 12.75 -1.81 6.77
C GLU A 55 12.10 -2.18 5.43
N VAL A 56 10.91 -2.79 5.52
CA VAL A 56 10.05 -3.09 4.38
C VAL A 56 8.70 -2.41 4.56
N ILE A 57 8.53 -1.29 3.88
CA ILE A 57 7.30 -0.49 3.93
C ILE A 57 6.29 -1.02 2.91
N LEU A 58 5.11 -1.47 3.38
CA LEU A 58 4.01 -1.83 2.48
C LEU A 58 2.96 -0.73 2.39
N VAL A 59 2.72 -0.28 1.16
CA VAL A 59 1.70 0.73 0.87
C VAL A 59 0.39 0.07 0.46
N PHE A 60 -0.66 0.39 1.21
CA PHE A 60 -2.03 0.02 0.88
C PHE A 60 -2.87 1.26 0.59
N LYS A 61 -3.78 1.13 -0.36
CA LYS A 61 -4.89 2.06 -0.51
C LYS A 61 -6.05 1.57 0.35
N SER A 62 -6.76 2.49 1.01
CA SER A 62 -7.93 2.15 1.84
C SER A 62 -9.04 1.43 1.07
N TYR A 63 -9.04 1.52 -0.26
CA TYR A 63 -9.84 0.71 -1.17
C TYR A 63 -8.94 0.20 -2.33
N PRO A 64 -8.80 -1.11 -2.53
CA PRO A 64 -8.00 -1.63 -3.63
C PRO A 64 -8.60 -1.27 -4.99
N THR A 65 -7.73 -1.21 -6.00
CA THR A 65 -8.13 -0.97 -7.39
C THR A 65 -7.41 -1.90 -8.33
N ARG A 66 -8.06 -2.32 -9.42
CA ARG A 66 -7.48 -3.21 -10.43
C ARG A 66 -7.72 -2.68 -11.84
N VAL A 67 -6.70 -2.74 -12.70
CA VAL A 67 -6.82 -2.43 -14.13
C VAL A 67 -6.92 -3.72 -14.92
N GLY A 68 -7.87 -3.79 -15.86
CA GLY A 68 -8.06 -4.96 -16.73
C GLY A 68 -8.70 -6.14 -16.00
N LEU A 69 -8.54 -7.32 -16.59
CA LEU A 69 -9.20 -8.56 -16.17
C LEU A 69 -8.59 -9.14 -14.88
N GLY A 70 -9.10 -10.31 -14.47
CA GLY A 70 -8.61 -11.13 -13.38
C GLY A 70 -9.44 -11.06 -12.10
N PRO A 71 -9.29 -12.03 -11.19
CA PRO A 71 -10.11 -12.12 -9.98
C PRO A 71 -9.98 -10.87 -9.11
N PHE A 72 -11.11 -10.40 -8.58
CA PHE A 72 -11.13 -9.32 -7.61
C PHE A 72 -12.23 -9.59 -6.57
N PRO A 73 -11.93 -10.38 -5.53
CA PRO A 73 -12.96 -10.93 -4.63
C PRO A 73 -13.82 -9.87 -3.93
N THR A 74 -13.24 -8.72 -3.64
CA THR A 74 -13.90 -7.62 -2.93
C THR A 74 -14.41 -6.51 -3.86
N GLU A 75 -14.44 -6.76 -5.19
CA GLU A 75 -14.92 -5.80 -6.18
C GLU A 75 -16.36 -5.36 -5.87
N ILE A 76 -16.59 -4.04 -5.92
CA ILE A 76 -17.91 -3.43 -5.78
C ILE A 76 -18.46 -3.04 -7.16
N PRO A 77 -19.80 -2.93 -7.32
CA PRO A 77 -20.40 -2.44 -8.56
C PRO A 77 -19.86 -1.05 -8.95
N GLU A 78 -19.73 -0.80 -10.26
CA GLU A 78 -19.23 0.47 -10.77
C GLU A 78 -20.06 1.67 -10.30
N GLU A 79 -21.38 1.49 -10.18
CA GLU A 79 -22.32 2.51 -9.70
C GLU A 79 -22.13 2.82 -8.21
N GLU A 80 -21.69 1.82 -7.42
CA GLU A 80 -21.35 2.03 -6.00
C GLU A 80 -20.09 2.88 -5.89
N ALA A 81 -19.05 2.58 -6.68
CA ALA A 81 -17.81 3.36 -6.72
C ALA A 81 -18.05 4.82 -7.18
N GLU A 82 -18.95 5.03 -8.14
CA GLU A 82 -19.39 6.37 -8.59
C GLU A 82 -20.08 7.15 -7.48
N LYS A 83 -21.05 6.55 -6.79
CA LYS A 83 -21.74 7.16 -5.65
C LYS A 83 -20.79 7.49 -4.49
N MET A 84 -19.77 6.65 -4.30
CA MET A 84 -18.74 6.87 -3.31
C MET A 84 -17.75 7.98 -3.71
N GLY A 85 -17.60 8.29 -5.00
CA GLY A 85 -16.63 9.28 -5.49
C GLY A 85 -15.19 8.75 -5.54
N ILE A 86 -15.01 7.43 -5.55
CA ILE A 86 -13.71 6.75 -5.48
C ILE A 86 -13.26 6.16 -6.82
N VAL A 87 -13.92 6.55 -7.91
CA VAL A 87 -13.53 6.17 -9.27
C VAL A 87 -12.14 6.69 -9.58
N GLU A 88 -11.35 5.88 -10.29
CA GLU A 88 -10.01 6.21 -10.72
C GLU A 88 -9.74 5.73 -12.15
N TYR A 89 -8.81 6.40 -12.80
CA TYR A 89 -8.37 6.09 -14.16
C TYR A 89 -6.86 5.84 -14.16
N GLY A 90 -6.41 4.89 -14.99
CA GLY A 90 -4.99 4.63 -15.15
C GLY A 90 -4.29 5.80 -15.83
N THR A 91 -3.18 6.27 -15.26
CA THR A 91 -2.43 7.44 -15.73
C THR A 91 -1.87 7.29 -17.15
N VAL A 92 -1.45 6.08 -17.53
CA VAL A 92 -0.89 5.79 -18.87
C VAL A 92 -1.98 5.42 -19.87
N THR A 93 -2.84 4.47 -19.51
CA THR A 93 -3.83 3.90 -20.47
C THR A 93 -5.15 4.64 -20.53
N GLY A 94 -5.44 5.53 -19.58
CA GLY A 94 -6.76 6.17 -19.41
C GLY A 94 -7.89 5.21 -19.01
N ARG A 95 -7.61 3.91 -18.87
CA ARG A 95 -8.64 2.91 -18.56
C ARG A 95 -9.18 3.10 -17.14
N ARG A 96 -10.50 2.99 -17.01
CA ARG A 96 -11.20 2.94 -15.72
C ARG A 96 -10.65 1.78 -14.88
N ARG A 97 -10.38 2.06 -13.59
CA ARG A 97 -10.02 1.04 -12.60
C ARG A 97 -11.29 0.43 -12.00
N ARG A 98 -11.31 -0.90 -11.89
CA ARG A 98 -12.23 -1.62 -11.01
C ARG A 98 -11.87 -1.28 -9.57
N VAL A 99 -12.86 -1.13 -8.70
CA VAL A 99 -12.69 -0.73 -7.30
C VAL A 99 -13.27 -1.81 -6.40
N GLY A 100 -12.65 -2.05 -5.25
CA GLY A 100 -13.14 -3.00 -4.27
C GLY A 100 -13.05 -2.49 -2.85
N ARG A 101 -13.67 -3.23 -1.93
CA ARG A 101 -13.50 -3.05 -0.48
C ARG A 101 -12.13 -3.56 -0.06
N PHE A 102 -11.62 -3.06 1.06
CA PHE A 102 -10.32 -3.50 1.59
C PHE A 102 -10.31 -5.01 1.83
N ASP A 103 -9.29 -5.68 1.30
CA ASP A 103 -9.14 -7.13 1.41
C ASP A 103 -8.10 -7.45 2.48
N PHE A 104 -8.58 -7.69 3.71
CA PHE A 104 -7.72 -7.95 4.87
C PHE A 104 -6.93 -9.26 4.73
N GLU A 105 -7.50 -10.27 4.07
CA GLU A 105 -6.81 -11.55 3.87
C GLU A 105 -5.63 -11.39 2.90
N MET A 106 -5.85 -10.68 1.79
CA MET A 106 -4.80 -10.35 0.84
C MET A 106 -3.75 -9.43 1.47
N ALA A 107 -4.16 -8.43 2.26
CA ALA A 107 -3.23 -7.52 2.94
C ALA A 107 -2.34 -8.28 3.95
N ARG A 108 -2.92 -9.15 4.79
CA ARG A 108 -2.18 -10.01 5.72
C ARG A 108 -1.19 -10.91 5.00
N ARG A 109 -1.61 -11.54 3.90
CA ARG A 109 -0.73 -12.39 3.09
C ARG A 109 0.41 -11.59 2.46
N ALA A 110 0.14 -10.39 1.95
CA ALA A 110 1.15 -9.51 1.37
C ALA A 110 2.17 -9.09 2.43
N ALA A 111 1.71 -8.67 3.61
CA ALA A 111 2.58 -8.30 4.73
C ALA A 111 3.48 -9.46 5.17
N MET A 112 2.89 -10.64 5.34
CA MET A 112 3.62 -11.85 5.74
C MET A 112 4.72 -12.24 4.75
N ILE A 113 4.42 -12.23 3.44
CA ILE A 113 5.39 -12.66 2.41
C ILE A 113 6.50 -11.63 2.21
N ASN A 114 6.19 -10.34 2.33
CA ASN A 114 7.20 -9.29 2.18
C ASN A 114 8.03 -9.07 3.44
N GLY A 115 7.63 -9.62 4.60
CA GLY A 115 8.28 -9.30 5.87
C GLY A 115 8.09 -7.83 6.26
N ALA A 116 6.87 -7.30 6.06
CA ALA A 116 6.58 -5.88 6.25
C ALA A 116 6.84 -5.42 7.68
N THR A 117 7.49 -4.26 7.85
CA THR A 117 7.80 -3.66 9.15
C THR A 117 6.83 -2.52 9.50
N PRO A 118 6.66 -1.47 8.67
CA PRO A 118 5.48 -0.62 8.76
C PRO A 118 4.54 -0.75 7.55
N LEU A 119 3.29 -0.38 7.80
CA LEU A 119 2.28 -0.17 6.77
C LEU A 119 2.02 1.32 6.55
N VAL A 120 1.66 1.65 5.31
CA VAL A 120 1.16 2.96 4.92
C VAL A 120 -0.26 2.82 4.39
N LEU A 121 -1.19 3.64 4.88
CA LEU A 121 -2.54 3.73 4.33
C LEU A 121 -2.72 5.03 3.53
N THR A 122 -3.23 4.91 2.30
CA THR A 122 -3.45 6.03 1.39
C THR A 122 -4.91 6.15 0.97
N CYS A 123 -5.31 7.37 0.57
CA CYS A 123 -6.69 7.69 0.15
C CYS A 123 -7.75 7.44 1.22
N LEU A 124 -7.38 7.59 2.50
CA LEU A 124 -8.31 7.42 3.62
C LEU A 124 -9.41 8.50 3.59
N ASP A 125 -9.02 9.72 3.22
CA ASP A 125 -9.88 10.88 2.97
C ASP A 125 -10.97 10.59 1.94
N ARG A 126 -10.62 9.89 0.87
CA ARG A 126 -11.57 9.54 -0.20
C ARG A 126 -12.59 8.50 0.26
N LEU A 127 -12.17 7.54 1.09
CA LEU A 127 -13.06 6.50 1.59
C LEU A 127 -14.06 7.05 2.63
N PHE A 128 -13.58 7.86 3.58
CA PHE A 128 -14.37 8.36 4.71
C PHE A 128 -14.87 9.80 4.55
N LYS A 129 -14.54 10.46 3.44
CA LYS A 129 -15.02 11.81 3.05
C LYS A 129 -14.74 12.88 4.10
N PHE A 130 -13.46 13.06 4.44
CA PHE A 130 -12.99 14.13 5.30
C PHE A 130 -11.89 14.96 4.62
N GLY A 131 -11.60 16.14 5.15
CA GLY A 131 -10.53 17.01 4.65
C GLY A 131 -9.16 16.65 5.23
N PRO A 132 -8.08 17.30 4.77
CA PRO A 132 -6.74 17.03 5.26
C PRO A 132 -6.62 17.23 6.78
N VAL A 133 -6.03 16.25 7.45
CA VAL A 133 -5.66 16.33 8.87
C VAL A 133 -4.26 15.76 9.06
N GLN A 134 -3.53 16.29 10.06
CA GLN A 134 -2.12 15.95 10.31
C GLN A 134 -1.91 15.20 11.64
N ARG A 135 -2.96 15.03 12.44
CA ARG A 135 -2.90 14.30 13.71
C ARG A 135 -3.92 13.17 13.72
N PHE A 136 -3.54 12.05 14.33
CA PHE A 136 -4.41 10.87 14.39
C PHE A 136 -5.71 11.17 15.13
N GLU A 137 -5.68 12.03 16.16
CA GLU A 137 -6.84 12.38 16.98
C GLU A 137 -7.89 13.16 16.19
N ASP A 138 -7.51 13.81 15.09
CA ASP A 138 -8.40 14.60 14.25
C ASP A 138 -9.12 13.74 13.19
N LEU A 139 -8.75 12.45 13.06
CA LEU A 139 -9.44 11.54 12.16
C LEU A 139 -10.90 11.28 12.60
N PRO A 140 -11.84 11.15 11.64
CA PRO A 140 -13.19 10.69 11.93
C PRO A 140 -13.19 9.34 12.67
N PRO A 141 -14.15 9.07 13.58
CA PRO A 141 -14.19 7.82 14.34
C PRO A 141 -14.18 6.55 13.47
N GLN A 142 -14.84 6.58 12.32
CA GLN A 142 -14.87 5.44 11.39
C GLN A 142 -13.50 5.20 10.72
N ALA A 143 -12.76 6.28 10.42
CA ALA A 143 -11.43 6.20 9.85
C ALA A 143 -10.42 5.65 10.86
N LYS A 144 -10.47 6.09 12.12
CA LYS A 144 -9.64 5.54 13.21
C LYS A 144 -9.87 4.04 13.38
N LYS A 145 -11.15 3.64 13.49
CA LYS A 145 -11.53 2.22 13.61
C LYS A 145 -11.02 1.38 12.44
N PHE A 146 -11.05 1.93 11.22
CA PHE A 146 -10.52 1.24 10.06
C PHE A 146 -9.00 1.06 10.13
N VAL A 147 -8.24 2.08 10.57
CA VAL A 147 -6.79 1.95 10.77
C VAL A 147 -6.49 0.88 11.82
N GLU A 148 -7.17 0.92 12.97
CA GLU A 148 -7.04 -0.07 14.05
C GLU A 148 -7.37 -1.49 13.56
N GLU A 149 -8.42 -1.65 12.75
CA GLU A 149 -8.80 -2.93 12.17
C GLU A 149 -7.75 -3.45 11.16
N VAL A 150 -7.15 -2.56 10.36
CA VAL A 150 -6.04 -2.93 9.47
C VAL A 150 -4.85 -3.44 10.30
N GLU A 151 -4.46 -2.71 11.34
CA GLU A 151 -3.37 -3.13 12.23
C GLU A 151 -3.66 -4.48 12.89
N GLU A 152 -4.86 -4.68 13.43
CA GLU A 152 -5.28 -5.93 14.07
C GLU A 152 -5.25 -7.12 13.09
N LYS A 153 -5.84 -6.96 11.90
CA LYS A 153 -6.00 -8.06 10.94
C LYS A 153 -4.74 -8.37 10.16
N VAL A 154 -3.90 -7.37 9.90
CA VAL A 154 -2.64 -7.55 9.17
C VAL A 154 -1.50 -7.93 10.11
N GLY A 155 -1.55 -7.47 11.37
CA GLY A 155 -0.53 -7.75 12.39
C GLY A 155 0.73 -6.90 12.26
N VAL A 156 0.66 -5.78 11.55
CA VAL A 156 1.78 -4.85 11.29
C VAL A 156 1.28 -3.41 11.53
N PRO A 157 2.05 -2.55 12.22
CA PRO A 157 1.61 -1.20 12.55
C PRO A 157 1.46 -0.32 11.30
N VAL A 158 0.41 0.48 11.26
CA VAL A 158 0.24 1.58 10.30
C VAL A 158 0.91 2.82 10.87
N THR A 159 2.03 3.21 10.27
CA THR A 159 2.85 4.33 10.75
C THR A 159 2.73 5.59 9.90
N LEU A 160 2.28 5.48 8.65
CA LEU A 160 1.99 6.63 7.80
C LEU A 160 0.57 6.55 7.25
N ILE A 161 -0.15 7.67 7.30
CA ILE A 161 -1.53 7.77 6.80
C ILE A 161 -1.64 9.01 5.92
N SER A 162 -1.89 8.82 4.62
CA SER A 162 -2.22 9.93 3.72
C SER A 162 -3.69 10.31 3.88
N THR A 163 -3.92 11.62 4.09
CA THR A 163 -5.22 12.26 4.30
C THR A 163 -5.59 13.22 3.16
N GLY A 164 -4.86 13.15 2.05
CA GLY A 164 -5.10 13.94 0.85
C GLY A 164 -3.98 13.77 -0.18
N PRO A 165 -4.07 14.48 -1.31
CA PRO A 165 -3.15 14.32 -2.45
C PRO A 165 -1.82 15.09 -2.31
N GLU A 166 -1.77 16.12 -1.47
CA GLU A 166 -0.57 16.93 -1.26
C GLU A 166 0.42 16.24 -0.31
N ILE A 167 1.70 16.59 -0.41
CA ILE A 167 2.79 15.96 0.36
C ILE A 167 2.60 16.20 1.87
N GLU A 168 2.05 17.36 2.24
CA GLU A 168 1.82 17.75 3.63
C GLU A 168 0.56 17.10 4.23
N HIS A 169 -0.25 16.42 3.42
CA HIS A 169 -1.48 15.73 3.85
C HIS A 169 -1.16 14.32 4.32
N ILE A 170 -0.29 14.23 5.32
CA ILE A 170 0.19 12.98 5.91
C ILE A 170 0.19 13.07 7.44
N ILE A 171 -0.22 11.99 8.09
CA ILE A 171 -0.01 11.76 9.51
C ILE A 171 1.19 10.81 9.62
N ASP A 172 2.21 11.25 10.34
CA ASP A 172 3.41 10.47 10.63
C ASP A 172 3.37 10.00 12.09
N LEU A 173 3.32 8.69 12.28
CA LEU A 173 3.23 8.00 13.57
C LEU A 173 4.46 7.13 13.85
N ARG A 174 5.55 7.32 13.10
CA ARG A 174 6.74 6.47 13.24
C ARG A 174 7.39 6.63 14.60
N ALA A 175 7.45 7.83 15.16
CA ALA A 175 8.04 8.08 16.47
C ALA A 175 7.25 7.43 17.63
N GLU A 176 5.95 7.21 17.43
CA GLU A 176 5.05 6.61 18.41
C GLU A 176 4.94 5.09 18.29
N LYS A 177 5.25 4.52 17.12
CA LYS A 177 4.98 3.11 16.79
C LYS A 177 6.20 2.27 16.43
N LEU A 178 7.36 2.86 16.14
CA LEU A 178 8.64 2.18 15.91
C LEU A 178 9.58 2.45 17.09
#